data_AF-A0A3S3QA14-F1
#
_entry.id   AF-A0A3S3QA14-F1
#
_cell.length_a   1.000
_cell.length_b   1.000
_cell.length_c   1.000
_cell.angle_alpha   90.00
_cell.angle_beta   90.00
_cell.angle_gamma   90.00
#
_symmetry.space_group_name_H-M   'P 1'
#
loop_
_entity.id
_entity.type
_entity.pdbx_description
1 polymer ?
#
loop_
_entity_poly.entity_id
_entity_poly.type
_entity_poly.pdbx_seq_one_letter_code
_entity_poly.pdbx_strand_id
1 'polypeptide(L)' 'MQKSNDRIVKPFSSRKVSVEKAIKLLRQRGIKVNEDEAVIILDFLYLLACSFKKDDTAGG' A
#
# COMPACT_ATOMS: atom_id res chain seq x y z
N MET A 1 28.17 12.23 6.80
CA MET A 1 27.60 11.68 5.55
C MET A 1 26.43 10.79 5.93
N GLN A 2 25.21 11.33 5.97
CA GLN A 2 24.01 10.54 6.26
C GLN A 2 23.44 10.09 4.92
N LYS A 3 23.55 8.80 4.61
CA LYS A 3 23.01 8.23 3.36
C LYS A 3 21.49 8.29 3.45
N SER A 4 20.90 9.27 2.78
CA SER A 4 19.49 9.26 2.41
C SER A 4 19.25 7.96 1.66
N ASN A 5 18.59 7.02 2.31
CA ASN A 5 18.10 5.82 1.64
C ASN A 5 16.84 6.27 0.90
N ASP A 6 17.05 6.97 -0.22
CA ASP A 6 16.02 7.35 -1.18
C ASP A 6 15.52 6.06 -1.86
N ARG A 7 14.83 5.21 -1.09
CA ARG A 7 13.85 4.30 -1.65
C ARG A 7 12.76 5.23 -2.17
N ILE A 8 12.93 5.70 -3.40
CA ILE A 8 11.92 6.37 -4.21
C ILE A 8 10.86 5.30 -4.52
N VAL A 9 10.17 4.81 -3.48
CA VAL A 9 8.77 4.46 -3.62
C VAL A 9 8.11 5.81 -3.85
N LYS A 10 7.95 6.19 -5.13
CA LYS A 10 6.94 7.22 -5.46
C LYS A 10 5.69 6.76 -4.71
N PRO A 11 5.23 7.50 -3.69
CA PRO A 11 4.01 7.10 -3.02
C PRO A 11 2.98 6.99 -4.14
N PHE A 12 2.34 5.83 -4.26
CA PHE A 12 1.24 5.69 -5.20
C PHE A 12 0.27 6.84 -4.87
N SER A 13 0.28 7.91 -5.67
CA SER A 13 -0.43 9.16 -5.38
C SER A 13 -1.95 8.98 -5.47
N SER A 14 -2.38 7.79 -5.92
CA SER A 14 -3.77 7.33 -5.94
C SER A 14 -4.16 6.51 -4.70
N ARG A 15 -3.29 6.37 -3.69
CA ARG A 15 -3.65 5.67 -2.44
C ARG A 15 -4.73 6.47 -1.71
N LYS A 16 -5.94 5.91 -1.63
CA LYS A 16 -7.08 6.44 -0.87
C LYS A 16 -6.96 6.20 0.65
N VAL A 17 -5.95 5.43 1.07
CA VAL A 17 -5.71 5.03 2.46
C VAL A 17 -4.31 5.47 2.84
N SER A 18 -4.19 6.21 3.94
CA SER A 18 -2.89 6.59 4.52
C SER A 18 -2.27 5.42 5.29
N VAL A 19 -0.94 5.44 5.46
CA VAL A 19 -0.20 4.44 6.24
C VAL A 19 -0.73 4.34 7.68
N GLU A 20 -0.95 5.48 8.34
CA GLU A 20 -1.52 5.51 9.70
C GLU A 20 -2.91 4.84 9.76
N LYS A 21 -3.75 5.06 8.75
CA LYS A 21 -5.07 4.43 8.68
C LYS A 21 -4.96 2.93 8.44
N ALA A 22 -4.00 2.48 7.63
CA ALA A 22 -3.71 1.06 7.43
C ALA A 22 -3.26 0.39 8.74
N ILE A 23 -2.34 1.02 9.49
CA ILE A 23 -1.90 0.52 10.81
C ILE A 23 -3.07 0.39 11.77
N LYS A 24 -3.94 1.41 11.85
CA LYS A 24 -5.14 1.38 12.70
C LYS A 24 -6.08 0.22 12.33
N LEU A 25 -6.34 0.02 11.05
CA LEU A 25 -7.21 -1.06 10.55
C LEU A 25 -6.63 -2.46 10.83
N LEU A 26 -5.33 -2.65 10.56
CA LEU A 26 -4.65 -3.91 10.84
C LEU A 26 -4.66 -4.22 12.34
N ARG A 27 -4.39 -3.22 13.18
CA ARG A 27 -4.41 -3.36 14.64
C ARG A 27 -5.80 -3.71 15.17
N GLN A 28 -6.87 -3.13 14.61
CA GLN A 28 -8.25 -3.48 14.96
C GLN A 28 -8.56 -4.97 14.70
N ARG A 29 -7.82 -5.61 13.79
CA ARG A 29 -7.93 -7.05 13.48
C ARG A 29 -6.90 -7.90 14.21
N GLY A 30 -6.19 -7.34 15.20
CA GLY A 30 -5.16 -8.04 15.96
C GLY A 30 -3.81 -8.15 15.25
N ILE A 31 -3.66 -7.54 14.07
CA ILE A 31 -2.41 -7.55 13.29
C ILE A 31 -1.61 -6.31 13.68
N LYS A 32 -0.55 -6.51 14.47
CA LYS A 32 0.35 -5.43 14.89
C LYS A 32 1.46 -5.27 13.86
N VAL A 33 1.57 -4.09 13.26
CA VAL A 33 2.60 -3.74 12.27
C VAL A 33 3.23 -2.40 12.61
N ASN A 34 4.48 -2.21 12.19
CA ASN A 34 5.16 -0.91 12.18
C ASN A 34 4.89 -0.15 10.86
N GLU A 35 5.48 1.04 10.72
CA GLU A 35 5.27 1.89 9.54
C GLU A 35 5.83 1.29 8.26
N ASP A 36 7.04 0.72 8.29
CA ASP A 36 7.67 0.07 7.12
C ASP A 36 6.85 -1.13 6.64
N GLU A 37 6.41 -1.98 7.57
CA GLU A 37 5.54 -3.13 7.29
C GLU A 37 4.21 -2.68 6.70
N ALA A 38 3.59 -1.64 7.27
CA ALA A 38 2.34 -1.09 6.76
C ALA A 38 2.48 -0.51 5.35
N VAL A 39 3.61 0.14 5.03
CA VAL A 39 3.90 0.62 3.67
C VAL A 39 3.97 -0.54 2.68
N ILE A 40 4.71 -1.60 3.02
CA ILE A 40 4.87 -2.79 2.16
C ILE A 40 3.51 -3.46 1.91
N ILE A 41 2.74 -3.70 2.98
CA ILE A 41 1.41 -4.31 2.88
C ILE A 41 0.50 -3.46 2.00
N LEU A 42 0.47 -2.16 2.25
CA LEU A 42 -0.38 -1.24 1.51
C LEU A 42 -0.01 -1.23 0.03
N ASP A 43 1.28 -1.12 -0.30
CA ASP A 43 1.75 -1.12 -1.69
C ASP A 43 1.43 -2.44 -2.40
N PHE A 44 1.57 -3.58 -1.72
CA PHE A 44 1.19 -4.88 -2.26
C PHE A 44 -0.31 -4.98 -2.57
N LEU A 45 -1.17 -4.51 -1.66
CA LEU A 45 -2.61 -4.50 -1.87
C LEU A 45 -3.03 -3.59 -3.02
N TYR A 46 -2.39 -2.42 -3.18
CA TYR A 46 -2.64 -1.54 -4.32
C TYR A 46 -2.15 -2.14 -5.64
N LEU A 47 -1.01 -2.83 -5.64
CA LEU A 47 -0.53 -3.56 -6.81
C LEU A 47 -1.56 -4.60 -7.26
N LEU A 48 -2.06 -5.41 -6.34
CA LEU A 48 -3.12 -6.39 -6.63
C LEU A 48 -4.37 -5.72 -7.18
N ALA A 49 -4.87 -4.68 -6.50
CA ALA A 49 -6.08 -3.97 -6.93
C ALA A 49 -5.95 -3.35 -8.33
N CYS A 50 -4.76 -2.90 -8.71
CA CYS A 50 -4.49 -2.41 -10.07
C CYS A 50 -4.45 -3.53 -11.10
N SER A 51 -3.93 -4.71 -10.74
CA SER A 51 -3.93 -5.89 -11.61
C SER A 51 -5.34 -6.40 -11.90
N PHE A 52 -6.25 -6.40 -10.93
CA PHE A 52 -7.63 -6.87 -11.11
C PHE A 52 -8.55 -5.91 -11.88
N LYS A 53 -8.14 -4.66 -12.09
CA LYS A 53 -8.92 -3.70 -12.91
C LYS A 53 -8.83 -3.93 -14.41
N LYS A 54 -8.05 -4.92 -14.86
CA LYS A 54 -7.67 -5.08 -16.26
C LYS A 54 -8.56 -6.01 -17.08
N ASP A 55 -9.56 -6.66 -16.45
CA ASP A 55 -10.40 -7.66 -17.12
C ASP A 55 -11.89 -7.31 -17.24
N ASP A 56 -12.30 -6.07 -16.91
CA ASP A 56 -13.70 -5.62 -17.06
C ASP A 56 -13.96 -4.86 -18.37
N THR A 57 -13.17 -5.10 -19.42
CA THR A 57 -13.41 -4.52 -20.75
C THR A 57 -13.01 -5.47 -21.89
N ALA A 58 -13.36 -6.74 -21.74
CA ALA A 58 -13.35 -7.71 -22.82
C ALA A 58 -14.56 -8.65 -22.70
N GLY A 59 -15.77 -8.10 -22.86
CA GLY A 59 -16.99 -8.92 -22.94
C GLY A 59 -18.26 -8.12 -22.66
N GLY A 60 -18.82 -7.49 -23.69
CA GLY A 60 -20.09 -6.76 -23.66
C GLY A 60 -20.26 -5.90 -24.90
#